data_AF-A0A953QIR8-F1
#
_entry.id   AF-A0A953QIR8-F1
#
_cell.length_a   1.000
_cell.length_b   1.000
_cell.length_c   1.000
_cell.angle_alpha   90.00
_cell.angle_beta   90.00
_cell.angle_gamma   90.00
#
_symmetry.space_group_name_H-M   'P 1'
#
loop_
_entity.id
_entity.type
_entity.pdbx_description
1 polymer ?
#
loop_
_entity_poly.entity_id
_entity_poly.type
_entity_poly.pdbx_seq_one_letter_code
_entity_poly.pdbx_strand_id
1 'polypeptide(L)'
;MPLVTYPQVRPWAKAIRDAVASRKMPPWFADPCCGKFSNDRSLTRAQIDTFTKWVDAKAPMGDRADAPAPRIWPEGWNLATRDAVFSTPGFKVPAKGAVEYQYFAVPTGFKQDRWVRSVEVKPGARAVVHHVVVYIREPGSTWTRGPTKADILEVWAPGTAVETWPEGMAKLIPAGSDLVFEIHYTPTGKPAVDRTSVAVEFAKSPPAKRVLTLQMGNDRFTIPPGDRNYRVSVGGTLPNDAVLLGLFPHMHLRGKAFEFDRIRQDGQPDVLLRVSKYDFYWQLSYKLAMPLPLKKGTRLEWIGWFDNSPNNPRNPDPAAEVRYGQQSWEEMMIGFFDVAVDASVDKFKFFIR
;
A
#
# COMPACT_ATOMS: atom_id res chain seq x y z
N MET A 1 -2.43 -16.41 16.00
CA MET A 1 -1.68 -17.03 17.10
C MET A 1 -0.77 -15.98 17.70
N PRO A 2 -0.82 -15.73 19.02
CA PRO A 2 0.03 -14.75 19.66
C PRO A 2 1.47 -15.27 19.80
N LEU A 3 2.46 -14.41 19.55
CA LEU A 3 3.91 -14.67 19.73
C LEU A 3 4.49 -13.64 20.72
N VAL A 4 3.83 -13.47 21.87
CA VAL A 4 4.11 -12.38 22.83
C VAL A 4 4.96 -12.86 24.01
N THR A 5 4.74 -14.09 24.48
CA THR A 5 5.47 -14.66 25.62
C THR A 5 6.43 -15.76 25.19
N TYR A 6 7.48 -16.02 25.97
CA TYR A 6 8.42 -17.10 25.68
C TYR A 6 7.73 -18.48 25.49
N PRO A 7 6.78 -18.91 26.36
CA PRO A 7 6.04 -20.16 26.14
C PRO A 7 5.26 -20.21 24.81
N GLN A 8 4.78 -19.06 24.33
CA GLN A 8 4.12 -18.96 23.03
C GLN A 8 5.11 -19.05 21.87
N VAL A 9 6.30 -18.46 22.01
CA VAL A 9 7.31 -18.37 20.94
C VAL A 9 8.12 -19.66 20.80
N ARG A 10 8.53 -20.27 21.91
CA ARG A 10 9.45 -21.43 21.93
C ARG A 10 9.03 -22.58 21.00
N PRO A 11 7.75 -23.03 20.95
CA PRO A 11 7.33 -24.11 20.04
C PRO A 11 7.55 -23.79 18.56
N TRP A 12 7.62 -22.50 18.19
CA TRP A 12 7.78 -22.01 16.83
C TRP A 12 9.22 -21.66 16.47
N ALA A 13 10.19 -21.89 17.36
CA ALA A 13 11.58 -21.50 17.18
C ALA A 13 12.14 -21.87 15.79
N LYS A 14 11.99 -23.14 15.38
CA LYS A 14 12.45 -23.61 14.05
C LYS A 14 11.75 -22.87 12.91
N ALA A 15 10.41 -22.74 12.97
CA ALA A 15 9.63 -22.04 11.95
C ALA A 15 10.00 -20.54 11.86
N ILE A 16 10.29 -19.91 12.99
CA ILE A 16 10.77 -18.52 13.05
C ILE A 16 12.12 -18.41 12.34
N ARG A 17 13.10 -19.26 12.71
CA ARG A 17 14.42 -19.29 12.03
C ARG A 17 14.25 -19.47 10.52
N ASP A 18 13.46 -20.43 10.10
CA ASP A 18 13.30 -20.73 8.68
C ASP A 18 12.61 -19.55 7.94
N ALA A 19 11.65 -18.89 8.57
CA ALA A 19 10.98 -17.71 8.02
C ALA A 19 11.91 -16.49 7.91
N VAL A 20 12.77 -16.23 8.90
CA VAL A 20 13.74 -15.11 8.84
C VAL A 20 14.89 -15.41 7.89
N ALA A 21 15.40 -16.65 7.88
CA ALA A 21 16.51 -17.06 7.02
C ALA A 21 16.12 -17.04 5.54
N SER A 22 14.88 -17.42 5.22
CA SER A 22 14.32 -17.32 3.87
C SER A 22 13.82 -15.92 3.50
N ARG A 23 13.92 -14.94 4.42
CA ARG A 23 13.38 -13.57 4.27
C ARG A 23 11.87 -13.52 3.98
N LYS A 24 11.14 -14.57 4.36
CA LYS A 24 9.67 -14.57 4.33
C LYS A 24 9.10 -13.58 5.33
N MET A 25 9.74 -13.46 6.50
CA MET A 25 9.36 -12.51 7.56
C MET A 25 10.59 -11.74 8.07
N PRO A 26 10.43 -10.44 8.39
CA PRO A 26 9.27 -9.62 8.07
C PRO A 26 9.16 -9.39 6.54
N PRO A 27 7.94 -9.27 5.98
CA PRO A 27 7.76 -9.10 4.54
C PRO A 27 8.35 -7.78 4.07
N TRP A 28 9.30 -7.86 3.15
CA TRP A 28 9.95 -6.73 2.50
C TRP A 28 10.52 -7.21 1.18
N PHE A 29 10.11 -6.58 0.07
CA PHE A 29 10.41 -7.09 -1.27
C PHE A 29 11.15 -6.08 -2.15
N ALA A 30 11.52 -4.91 -1.60
CA ALA A 30 12.40 -3.99 -2.30
C ALA A 30 13.81 -4.61 -2.41
N ASP A 31 14.35 -4.57 -3.62
CA ASP A 31 15.71 -5.03 -3.88
C ASP A 31 16.72 -4.06 -3.23
N PRO A 32 17.76 -4.56 -2.54
CA PRO A 32 18.73 -3.70 -1.87
C PRO A 32 19.56 -2.80 -2.81
N CYS A 33 19.55 -3.06 -4.12
CA CYS A 33 20.36 -2.35 -5.10
C CYS A 33 19.89 -0.91 -5.36
N CYS A 34 18.61 -0.62 -5.11
CA CYS A 34 17.99 0.63 -5.53
C CYS A 34 17.01 1.14 -4.46
N GLY A 35 16.93 2.46 -4.34
CA GLY A 35 16.12 3.12 -3.32
C GLY A 35 16.67 2.95 -1.89
N LYS A 36 16.21 3.83 -1.01
CA LYS A 36 16.38 3.73 0.44
C LYS A 36 15.08 4.14 1.08
N PHE A 37 14.58 3.33 2.01
CA PHE A 37 13.23 3.49 2.54
C PHE A 37 13.23 3.59 4.05
N SER A 38 12.50 4.56 4.60
CA SER A 38 12.41 4.79 6.04
C SER A 38 11.61 3.71 6.77
N ASN A 39 10.79 2.97 6.04
CA ASN A 39 9.98 1.86 6.54
C ASN A 39 10.53 0.48 6.16
N ASP A 40 11.81 0.40 5.74
CA ASP A 40 12.50 -0.87 5.53
C ASP A 40 12.56 -1.64 6.86
N ARG A 41 11.88 -2.78 6.88
CA ARG A 41 11.79 -3.67 8.05
C ARG A 41 12.70 -4.89 7.92
N SER A 42 13.49 -4.99 6.86
CA SER A 42 14.33 -6.16 6.60
C SER A 42 15.34 -6.38 7.72
N LEU A 43 15.63 -7.65 7.98
CA LEU A 43 16.66 -8.02 8.94
C LEU A 43 18.03 -8.04 8.25
N THR A 44 19.00 -7.45 8.93
CA THR A 44 20.43 -7.58 8.61
C THR A 44 20.88 -9.03 8.81
N ARG A 45 22.02 -9.39 8.21
CA ARG A 45 22.58 -10.74 8.37
C ARG A 45 22.86 -11.08 9.83
N ALA A 46 23.44 -10.14 10.58
CA ALA A 46 23.70 -10.30 12.01
C ALA A 46 22.42 -10.56 12.81
N GLN A 47 21.33 -9.84 12.53
CA GLN A 47 20.04 -10.09 13.20
C GLN A 47 19.48 -11.47 12.86
N ILE A 48 19.56 -11.93 11.62
CA ILE A 48 19.15 -13.29 11.22
C ILE A 48 20.01 -14.35 11.92
N ASP A 49 21.32 -14.11 12.03
CA ASP A 49 22.24 -15.02 12.71
C ASP A 49 21.94 -15.09 14.22
N THR A 50 21.46 -14.00 14.85
CA THR A 50 20.99 -14.02 16.24
C THR A 50 19.83 -15.01 16.42
N PHE A 51 18.81 -14.98 15.54
CA PHE A 51 17.72 -15.96 15.60
C PHE A 51 18.24 -17.39 15.39
N THR A 52 19.12 -17.58 14.41
CA THR A 52 19.69 -18.90 14.08
C THR A 52 20.43 -19.49 15.29
N LYS A 53 21.36 -18.72 15.87
CA LYS A 53 22.13 -19.13 17.05
C LYS A 53 21.23 -19.43 18.25
N TRP A 54 20.21 -18.61 18.49
CA TRP A 54 19.24 -18.85 19.57
C TRP A 54 18.51 -20.18 19.38
N VAL A 55 18.05 -20.49 18.16
CA VAL A 55 17.38 -21.76 17.86
C VAL A 55 18.33 -22.95 17.99
N ASP A 56 19.56 -22.83 17.49
CA ASP A 56 20.56 -23.91 17.53
C ASP A 56 21.00 -24.22 18.98
N ALA A 57 21.00 -23.22 19.85
CA ALA A 57 21.15 -23.38 21.30
C ALA A 57 19.92 -23.97 22.01
N LYS A 58 18.95 -24.51 21.26
CA LYS A 58 17.67 -25.05 21.75
C LYS A 58 16.75 -23.99 22.37
N ALA A 59 16.80 -22.76 21.83
CA ALA A 59 15.91 -21.65 22.16
C ALA A 59 15.87 -21.35 23.67
N PRO A 60 17.02 -21.06 24.33
CA PRO A 60 17.04 -20.76 25.75
C PRO A 60 16.23 -19.50 26.07
N MET A 61 15.62 -19.44 27.25
CA MET A 61 14.83 -18.27 27.66
C MET A 61 15.70 -17.03 27.92
N GLY A 62 16.96 -17.22 28.32
CA GLY A 62 17.79 -16.16 28.88
C GLY A 62 17.46 -15.86 30.34
N ASP A 63 18.09 -14.84 30.91
CA ASP A 63 17.72 -14.34 32.24
C ASP A 63 16.38 -13.59 32.14
N ARG A 64 15.47 -13.89 33.08
CA ARG A 64 14.18 -13.21 33.16
C ARG A 64 14.32 -11.74 33.58
N ALA A 65 15.39 -11.39 34.29
CA ALA A 65 15.68 -10.01 34.68
C ALA A 65 16.03 -9.12 33.47
N ASP A 66 16.57 -9.71 32.40
CA ASP A 66 16.91 -9.00 31.16
C ASP A 66 15.72 -8.86 30.18
N ALA A 67 14.55 -9.43 30.53
CA ALA A 67 13.40 -9.40 29.64
C ALA A 67 12.87 -7.96 29.47
N PRO A 68 12.61 -7.49 28.24
CA PRO A 68 12.00 -6.18 28.03
C PRO A 68 10.60 -6.13 28.63
N ALA A 69 10.17 -4.94 29.03
CA ALA A 69 8.80 -4.73 29.48
C ALA A 69 7.80 -5.24 28.41
N PRO A 70 6.71 -5.92 28.80
CA PRO A 70 5.70 -6.40 27.85
C PRO A 70 5.21 -5.27 26.95
N ARG A 71 5.22 -5.50 25.64
CA ARG A 71 4.73 -4.51 24.69
C ARG A 71 3.22 -4.35 24.85
N ILE A 72 2.79 -3.13 25.16
CA ILE A 72 1.38 -2.75 25.18
C ILE A 72 0.99 -2.37 23.76
N TRP A 73 0.07 -3.13 23.17
CA TRP A 73 -0.48 -2.84 21.86
C TRP A 73 -1.72 -1.98 22.05
N PRO A 74 -1.91 -0.91 21.26
CA PRO A 74 -3.11 -0.10 21.39
C PRO A 74 -4.33 -0.94 21.01
N GLU A 75 -5.37 -0.86 21.84
CA GLU A 75 -6.66 -1.45 21.49
C GLU A 75 -7.35 -0.57 20.44
N GLY A 76 -7.74 -1.20 19.34
CA GLY A 76 -8.48 -0.52 18.30
C GLY A 76 -7.61 0.09 17.20
N TRP A 77 -7.06 1.28 17.42
CA TRP A 77 -6.35 2.09 16.42
C TRP A 77 -4.87 2.18 16.76
N ASN A 78 -3.98 2.12 15.76
CA ASN A 78 -2.56 2.39 15.94
C ASN A 78 -2.26 3.90 15.95
N LEU A 79 -3.10 4.69 15.28
CA LEU A 79 -3.04 6.14 15.28
C LEU A 79 -3.43 6.67 16.67
N ALA A 80 -2.47 7.32 17.33
CA ALA A 80 -2.63 7.78 18.72
C ALA A 80 -3.70 8.86 18.86
N THR A 81 -3.65 9.88 17.99
CA THR A 81 -4.58 11.02 17.98
C THR A 81 -5.55 10.89 16.81
N ARG A 82 -6.85 11.01 17.07
CA ARG A 82 -7.91 10.82 16.07
C ARG A 82 -8.89 11.98 16.16
N ASP A 83 -8.68 13.00 15.34
CA ASP A 83 -9.53 14.20 15.32
C ASP A 83 -10.87 13.94 14.64
N ALA A 84 -10.90 13.00 13.69
CA ALA A 84 -12.14 12.51 13.08
C ALA A 84 -12.02 11.03 12.69
N VAL A 85 -13.17 10.34 12.68
CA VAL A 85 -13.31 8.95 12.22
C VAL A 85 -14.54 8.84 11.34
N PHE A 86 -14.39 8.22 10.17
CA PHE A 86 -15.47 7.98 9.22
C PHE A 86 -15.61 6.48 8.99
N SER A 87 -16.83 5.96 9.04
CA SER A 87 -17.11 4.53 8.88
C SER A 87 -18.12 4.30 7.79
N THR A 88 -17.91 3.24 7.00
CA THR A 88 -18.92 2.80 6.04
C THR A 88 -20.17 2.28 6.76
N PRO A 89 -21.31 2.15 6.04
CA PRO A 89 -22.36 1.23 6.44
C PRO A 89 -21.82 -0.20 6.58
N GLY A 90 -22.53 -1.04 7.33
CA GLY A 90 -22.19 -2.46 7.43
C GLY A 90 -22.48 -3.17 6.11
N PHE A 91 -21.50 -3.92 5.59
CA PHE A 91 -21.64 -4.71 4.37
C PHE A 91 -21.50 -6.20 4.67
N LYS A 92 -22.45 -7.00 4.19
CA LYS A 92 -22.42 -8.47 4.34
C LYS A 92 -21.58 -9.08 3.22
N VAL A 93 -20.40 -9.58 3.57
CA VAL A 93 -19.54 -10.32 2.65
C VAL A 93 -19.96 -11.79 2.67
N PRO A 94 -20.28 -12.39 1.50
CA PRO A 94 -20.65 -13.80 1.42
C PRO A 94 -19.47 -14.71 1.75
N ALA A 95 -19.76 -15.97 2.05
CA ALA A 95 -18.73 -16.97 2.33
C ALA A 95 -17.91 -17.38 1.09
N LYS A 96 -18.52 -17.32 -0.10
CA LYS A 96 -17.96 -17.79 -1.38
C LYS A 96 -18.45 -16.89 -2.53
N GLY A 97 -17.81 -17.03 -3.69
CA GLY A 97 -18.18 -16.33 -4.92
C GLY A 97 -17.40 -15.04 -5.14
N ALA A 98 -17.63 -14.41 -6.28
CA ALA A 98 -17.11 -13.08 -6.59
C ALA A 98 -17.88 -12.02 -5.80
N VAL A 99 -17.17 -10.98 -5.38
CA VAL A 99 -17.79 -9.77 -4.83
C VAL A 99 -17.31 -8.61 -5.69
N GLU A 100 -18.24 -7.98 -6.42
CA GLU A 100 -17.94 -6.76 -7.14
C GLU A 100 -17.41 -5.68 -6.18
N TYR A 101 -16.59 -4.78 -6.70
CA TYR A 101 -16.07 -3.66 -5.92
C TYR A 101 -17.21 -2.87 -5.28
N GLN A 102 -17.11 -2.63 -3.98
CA GLN A 102 -18.12 -1.90 -3.23
C GLN A 102 -17.67 -0.46 -3.03
N TYR A 103 -18.60 0.47 -3.20
CA TYR A 103 -18.35 1.91 -3.09
C TYR A 103 -19.29 2.52 -2.05
N PHE A 104 -18.71 3.15 -1.03
CA PHE A 104 -19.48 3.81 0.03
C PHE A 104 -19.07 5.27 0.14
N ALA A 105 -19.98 6.18 -0.17
CA ALA A 105 -19.78 7.61 0.07
C ALA A 105 -20.17 7.96 1.51
N VAL A 106 -19.25 8.54 2.27
CA VAL A 106 -19.43 8.92 3.67
C VAL A 106 -19.18 10.42 3.81
N PRO A 107 -20.19 11.23 4.16
CA PRO A 107 -20.00 12.67 4.32
C PRO A 107 -19.05 13.03 5.45
N THR A 108 -18.13 13.96 5.19
CA THR A 108 -17.20 14.43 6.22
C THR A 108 -17.88 15.35 7.23
N GLY A 109 -18.91 16.09 6.79
CA GLY A 109 -19.58 17.12 7.58
C GLY A 109 -18.75 18.37 7.85
N PHE A 110 -17.53 18.45 7.29
CA PHE A 110 -16.63 19.57 7.52
C PHE A 110 -17.18 20.88 6.95
N LYS A 111 -17.14 21.95 7.75
CA LYS A 111 -17.56 23.30 7.38
C LYS A 111 -16.42 24.19 6.89
N GLN A 112 -15.19 23.73 7.05
CA GLN A 112 -13.97 24.39 6.62
C GLN A 112 -12.98 23.31 6.21
N ASP A 113 -12.04 23.68 5.36
CA ASP A 113 -10.98 22.81 4.88
C ASP A 113 -10.18 22.21 6.04
N ARG A 114 -9.79 20.93 5.89
CA ARG A 114 -9.00 20.20 6.88
C ARG A 114 -7.74 19.64 6.25
N TRP A 115 -6.60 19.99 6.83
CA TRP A 115 -5.31 19.40 6.50
C TRP A 115 -5.07 18.16 7.34
N VAL A 116 -4.94 17.00 6.71
CA VAL A 116 -4.72 15.70 7.34
C VAL A 116 -3.23 15.37 7.29
N ARG A 117 -2.60 15.23 8.47
CA ARG A 117 -1.19 14.86 8.62
C ARG A 117 -0.99 13.35 8.71
N SER A 118 -1.93 12.66 9.36
CA SER A 118 -1.86 11.21 9.53
C SER A 118 -3.21 10.56 9.22
N VAL A 119 -3.17 9.35 8.68
CA VAL A 119 -4.34 8.54 8.36
C VAL A 119 -4.09 7.07 8.71
N GLU A 120 -5.14 6.41 9.20
CA GLU A 120 -5.18 4.96 9.35
C GLU A 120 -6.50 4.44 8.80
N VAL A 121 -6.45 3.45 7.91
CA VAL A 121 -7.61 2.66 7.50
C VAL A 121 -7.69 1.39 8.34
N LYS A 122 -8.89 1.07 8.80
CA LYS A 122 -9.18 -0.08 9.64
C LYS A 122 -10.41 -0.83 9.13
N PRO A 123 -10.22 -1.97 8.47
CA PRO A 123 -11.30 -2.90 8.19
C PRO A 123 -11.97 -3.41 9.46
N GLY A 124 -13.30 -3.55 9.44
CA GLY A 124 -14.06 -4.17 10.52
C GLY A 124 -13.90 -5.70 10.52
N ALA A 125 -13.84 -6.29 9.33
CA ALA A 125 -13.60 -7.72 9.09
C ALA A 125 -12.33 -7.90 8.25
N ARG A 126 -11.16 -7.68 8.88
CA ARG A 126 -9.83 -7.76 8.24
C ARG A 126 -9.58 -9.00 7.39
N ALA A 127 -10.19 -10.14 7.72
CA ALA A 127 -10.00 -11.39 7.00
C ALA A 127 -10.54 -11.35 5.56
N VAL A 128 -11.56 -10.53 5.28
CA VAL A 128 -12.23 -10.48 3.97
C VAL A 128 -11.94 -9.22 3.17
N VAL A 129 -11.26 -8.22 3.74
CA VAL A 129 -10.90 -6.98 3.03
C VAL A 129 -9.53 -7.12 2.41
N HIS A 130 -9.46 -7.10 1.08
CA HIS A 130 -8.22 -7.25 0.33
C HIS A 130 -7.49 -5.92 0.12
N HIS A 131 -8.21 -4.86 -0.24
CA HIS A 131 -7.69 -3.49 -0.21
C HIS A 131 -8.82 -2.47 -0.12
N VAL A 132 -8.46 -1.24 0.24
CA VAL A 132 -9.35 -0.09 0.34
C VAL A 132 -8.67 1.11 -0.31
N VAL A 133 -9.37 1.80 -1.21
CA VAL A 133 -8.97 3.14 -1.66
C VAL A 133 -9.97 4.14 -1.11
N VAL A 134 -9.48 5.16 -0.40
CA VAL A 134 -10.30 6.23 0.15
C VAL A 134 -10.10 7.47 -0.72
N TYR A 135 -11.07 7.76 -1.58
CA TYR A 135 -11.07 8.97 -2.39
C TYR A 135 -11.72 10.14 -1.64
N ILE A 136 -11.24 11.34 -1.92
CA ILE A 136 -11.83 12.60 -1.48
C ILE A 136 -12.70 13.11 -2.63
N ARG A 137 -14.01 12.94 -2.49
CA ARG A 137 -14.98 13.46 -3.43
C ARG A 137 -15.21 14.94 -3.16
N GLU A 138 -15.01 15.76 -4.18
CA GLU A 138 -15.17 17.21 -4.07
C GLU A 138 -16.62 17.62 -3.77
N PRO A 139 -16.82 18.78 -3.12
CA PRO A 139 -18.15 19.31 -2.85
C PRO A 139 -18.94 19.49 -4.14
N GLY A 140 -20.19 19.02 -4.16
CA GLY A 140 -21.07 19.09 -5.33
C GLY A 140 -20.84 18.02 -6.39
N SER A 141 -19.79 17.19 -6.28
CA SER A 141 -19.59 16.03 -7.16
C SER A 141 -20.52 14.88 -6.79
N THR A 142 -21.14 14.26 -7.80
CA THR A 142 -21.99 13.07 -7.64
C THR A 142 -21.25 11.76 -7.93
N TRP A 143 -19.96 11.83 -8.27
CA TRP A 143 -19.16 10.65 -8.62
C TRP A 143 -19.10 9.64 -7.46
N THR A 144 -19.22 8.35 -7.74
CA THR A 144 -19.10 7.28 -6.74
C THR A 144 -18.29 6.08 -7.18
N ARG A 145 -18.16 5.83 -8.50
CA ARG A 145 -17.50 4.64 -9.02
C ARG A 145 -16.87 4.89 -10.39
N GLY A 146 -15.87 4.07 -10.74
CA GLY A 146 -15.20 4.13 -12.04
C GLY A 146 -14.10 5.20 -12.11
N PRO A 147 -13.56 5.48 -13.31
CA PRO A 147 -12.43 6.40 -13.48
C PRO A 147 -12.68 7.78 -12.87
N THR A 148 -11.69 8.31 -12.16
CA THR A 148 -11.82 9.58 -11.43
C THR A 148 -10.52 10.35 -11.42
N LYS A 149 -10.65 11.67 -11.20
CA LYS A 149 -9.53 12.58 -10.93
C LYS A 149 -9.47 12.97 -9.45
N ALA A 150 -10.40 12.49 -8.63
CA ALA A 150 -10.49 12.76 -7.20
C ALA A 150 -9.14 12.55 -6.49
N ASP A 151 -8.87 13.36 -5.47
CA ASP A 151 -7.75 13.11 -4.56
C ASP A 151 -7.92 11.77 -3.87
N ILE A 152 -6.80 11.12 -3.55
CA ILE A 152 -6.80 9.88 -2.77
C ILE A 152 -6.25 10.22 -1.40
N LEU A 153 -7.07 10.04 -0.38
CA LEU A 153 -6.67 10.18 1.02
C LEU A 153 -5.72 9.05 1.40
N GLU A 154 -6.05 7.81 1.03
CA GLU A 154 -5.25 6.62 1.39
C GLU A 154 -5.47 5.47 0.39
N VAL A 155 -4.41 4.74 0.08
CA VAL A 155 -4.45 3.41 -0.55
C VAL A 155 -3.98 2.40 0.50
N TRP A 156 -4.87 1.50 0.91
CA TRP A 156 -4.61 0.55 1.99
C TRP A 156 -4.68 -0.89 1.48
N ALA A 157 -3.70 -1.68 1.85
CA ALA A 157 -3.71 -3.15 1.75
C ALA A 157 -3.20 -3.78 3.06
N PRO A 158 -3.45 -5.08 3.31
CA PRO A 158 -2.93 -5.78 4.48
C PRO A 158 -1.43 -5.57 4.68
N GLY A 159 -1.06 -5.08 5.87
CA GLY A 159 0.32 -4.74 6.22
C GLY A 159 0.67 -3.24 6.10
N THR A 160 -0.26 -2.43 5.59
CA THR A 160 -0.18 -0.96 5.63
C THR A 160 -0.28 -0.49 7.09
N ALA A 161 0.68 0.33 7.51
CA ALA A 161 0.71 0.94 8.85
C ALA A 161 0.01 2.30 8.82
N VAL A 162 0.09 3.05 9.91
CA VAL A 162 -0.31 4.46 9.90
C VAL A 162 0.54 5.21 8.87
N GLU A 163 -0.12 5.94 7.97
CA GLU A 163 0.53 6.88 7.08
C GLU A 163 0.60 8.24 7.79
N THR A 164 1.82 8.76 7.94
CA THR A 164 2.08 10.06 8.54
C THR A 164 3.08 10.78 7.64
N TRP A 165 2.70 11.95 7.14
CA TRP A 165 3.59 12.76 6.33
C TRP A 165 4.51 13.63 7.21
N PRO A 166 5.70 14.02 6.71
CA PRO A 166 6.63 14.89 7.43
C PRO A 166 5.97 16.19 7.90
N GLU A 167 6.56 16.82 8.91
CA GLU A 167 6.11 18.13 9.37
C GLU A 167 6.10 19.16 8.22
N GLY A 168 5.07 20.00 8.18
CA GLY A 168 4.84 20.94 7.09
C GLY A 168 4.23 20.32 5.83
N MET A 169 3.95 19.02 5.81
CA MET A 169 3.26 18.31 4.72
C MET A 169 1.94 17.71 5.20
N ALA A 170 0.87 17.82 4.42
CA ALA A 170 -0.43 17.20 4.72
C ALA A 170 -1.29 17.03 3.46
N LYS A 171 -2.28 16.15 3.50
CA LYS A 171 -3.34 16.07 2.48
C LYS A 171 -4.49 17.01 2.80
N LEU A 172 -5.16 17.55 1.79
CA LEU A 172 -6.30 18.46 1.95
C LEU A 172 -7.62 17.72 1.77
N ILE A 173 -8.53 17.85 2.74
CA ILE A 173 -9.94 17.52 2.58
C ILE A 173 -10.71 18.84 2.54
N PRO A 174 -11.24 19.26 1.38
CA PRO A 174 -12.07 20.46 1.27
C PRO A 174 -13.33 20.41 2.13
N ALA A 175 -13.81 21.58 2.56
CA ALA A 175 -15.09 21.72 3.25
C ALA A 175 -16.24 21.15 2.40
N GLY A 176 -17.12 20.35 3.00
CA GLY A 176 -18.26 19.75 2.29
C GLY A 176 -17.94 18.54 1.40
N SER A 177 -16.70 18.03 1.43
CA SER A 177 -16.33 16.79 0.74
C SER A 177 -16.96 15.54 1.38
N ASP A 178 -17.08 14.49 0.57
CA ASP A 178 -17.35 13.12 1.06
C ASP A 178 -16.09 12.26 0.90
N LEU A 179 -15.98 11.21 1.70
CA LEU A 179 -14.99 10.15 1.51
C LEU A 179 -15.67 8.97 0.81
N VAL A 180 -15.17 8.61 -0.38
CA VAL A 180 -15.64 7.44 -1.12
C VAL A 180 -14.69 6.29 -0.86
N PHE A 181 -15.18 5.27 -0.14
CA PHE A 181 -14.47 4.03 0.13
C PHE A 181 -14.73 3.06 -1.01
N GLU A 182 -13.72 2.81 -1.84
CA GLU A 182 -13.68 1.70 -2.78
C GLU A 182 -13.07 0.49 -2.07
N ILE A 183 -13.83 -0.59 -1.91
CA ILE A 183 -13.40 -1.77 -1.15
C ILE A 183 -13.49 -3.02 -2.01
N HIS A 184 -12.36 -3.72 -2.12
CA HIS A 184 -12.30 -5.05 -2.72
C HIS A 184 -12.35 -6.11 -1.61
N TYR A 185 -13.38 -6.95 -1.65
CA TYR A 185 -13.54 -8.08 -0.74
C TYR A 185 -13.10 -9.39 -1.38
N THR A 186 -12.42 -10.23 -0.60
CA THR A 186 -12.10 -11.62 -0.99
C THR A 186 -12.74 -12.57 0.03
N PRO A 187 -13.80 -13.31 -0.37
CA PRO A 187 -14.42 -14.29 0.51
C PRO A 187 -13.45 -15.37 1.00
N THR A 188 -13.57 -15.75 2.27
CA THR A 188 -12.64 -16.67 2.95
C THR A 188 -13.27 -18.01 3.36
N GLY A 189 -14.44 -18.34 2.79
CA GLY A 189 -15.21 -19.54 3.16
C GLY A 189 -16.14 -19.34 4.36
N LYS A 190 -16.10 -18.18 5.02
CA LYS A 190 -17.00 -17.80 6.11
C LYS A 190 -17.64 -16.43 5.81
N PRO A 191 -18.96 -16.27 6.01
CA PRO A 191 -19.58 -14.98 5.85
C PRO A 191 -19.09 -14.02 6.94
N ALA A 192 -19.00 -12.73 6.61
CA ALA A 192 -18.56 -11.69 7.52
C ALA A 192 -19.38 -10.41 7.31
N VAL A 193 -19.42 -9.56 8.33
CA VAL A 193 -19.93 -8.19 8.20
C VAL A 193 -18.75 -7.25 8.35
N ASP A 194 -18.44 -6.51 7.30
CA ASP A 194 -17.41 -5.48 7.36
C ASP A 194 -18.02 -4.11 7.64
N ARG A 195 -17.27 -3.32 8.41
CA ARG A 195 -17.53 -1.89 8.63
C ARG A 195 -16.20 -1.16 8.63
N THR A 196 -15.60 -1.04 7.46
CA THR A 196 -14.34 -0.32 7.28
C THR A 196 -14.46 1.11 7.75
N SER A 197 -13.42 1.58 8.44
CA SER A 197 -13.33 2.95 8.95
C SER A 197 -11.99 3.57 8.58
N VAL A 198 -11.95 4.90 8.48
CA VAL A 198 -10.71 5.68 8.38
C VAL A 198 -10.66 6.67 9.54
N ALA A 199 -9.53 6.73 10.23
CA ALA A 199 -9.25 7.73 11.25
C ALA A 199 -8.19 8.71 10.73
N VAL A 200 -8.35 9.99 11.06
CA VAL A 200 -7.44 11.06 10.62
C VAL A 200 -6.97 11.89 11.81
N GLU A 201 -5.72 12.33 11.72
CA GLU A 201 -5.12 13.36 12.58
C GLU A 201 -4.86 14.61 11.73
N PHE A 202 -5.31 15.77 12.20
CA PHE A 202 -5.11 17.03 11.51
C PHE A 202 -3.73 17.62 11.74
N ALA A 203 -3.25 18.40 10.77
CA ALA A 203 -2.05 19.19 10.92
C ALA A 203 -2.28 20.29 11.99
N LYS A 204 -1.31 20.46 12.89
CA LYS A 204 -1.37 21.46 13.98
C LYS A 204 -1.24 22.90 13.49
N SER A 205 -0.69 23.09 12.29
CA SER A 205 -0.53 24.38 11.62
C SER A 205 -0.78 24.20 10.12
N PRO A 206 -1.11 25.27 9.38
CA PRO A 206 -1.17 25.21 7.92
C PRO A 206 0.14 24.64 7.35
N PRO A 207 0.08 23.62 6.48
CA PRO A 207 1.28 23.03 5.90
C PRO A 207 1.86 23.94 4.81
N ALA A 208 3.18 23.89 4.63
CA ALA A 208 3.84 24.54 3.49
C ALA A 208 3.65 23.74 2.19
N LYS A 209 3.39 22.43 2.30
CA LYS A 209 3.25 21.51 1.17
C LYS A 209 1.98 20.68 1.28
N ARG A 210 1.26 20.57 0.17
CA ARG A 210 0.18 19.59 -0.01
C ARG A 210 0.75 18.28 -0.52
N VAL A 211 0.33 17.16 0.07
CA VAL A 211 0.63 15.83 -0.46
C VAL A 211 -0.50 15.39 -1.39
N LEU A 212 -0.11 14.84 -2.53
CA LEU A 212 -0.99 14.25 -3.53
C LEU A 212 -0.56 12.81 -3.75
N THR A 213 -1.52 11.88 -3.71
CA THR A 213 -1.30 10.54 -4.27
C THR A 213 -1.70 10.56 -5.74
N LEU A 214 -0.75 10.22 -6.58
CA LEU A 214 -0.88 10.08 -8.03
C LEU A 214 -0.82 8.60 -8.38
N GLN A 215 -1.31 8.26 -9.58
CA GLN A 215 -1.26 6.90 -10.09
C GLN A 215 -0.93 6.92 -11.58
N MET A 216 -0.11 5.96 -12.02
CA MET A 216 0.04 5.62 -13.43
C MET A 216 -0.21 4.13 -13.60
N GLY A 217 -1.04 3.77 -14.57
CA GLY A 217 -1.35 2.39 -14.88
C GLY A 217 -1.49 2.17 -16.37
N ASN A 218 -1.33 0.92 -16.79
CA ASN A 218 -1.59 0.50 -18.16
C ASN A 218 -2.81 -0.42 -18.16
N ASP A 219 -3.88 0.01 -18.83
CA ASP A 219 -5.12 -0.75 -19.02
C ASP A 219 -5.22 -1.42 -20.41
N ARG A 220 -4.19 -1.29 -21.24
CA ARG A 220 -4.11 -1.78 -22.62
C ARG A 220 -3.02 -2.83 -22.77
N PHE A 221 -3.24 -3.99 -22.19
CA PHE A 221 -2.37 -5.15 -22.35
C PHE A 221 -3.18 -6.45 -22.46
N THR A 222 -2.53 -7.46 -23.02
CA THR A 222 -3.06 -8.82 -23.15
C THR A 222 -1.92 -9.79 -22.83
N ILE A 223 -2.03 -10.50 -21.71
CA ILE A 223 -1.06 -11.51 -21.28
C ILE A 223 -1.43 -12.83 -21.97
N PRO A 224 -0.54 -13.39 -22.81
CA PRO A 224 -0.80 -14.67 -23.45
C PRO A 224 -0.90 -15.82 -22.44
N PRO A 225 -1.64 -16.89 -22.76
CA PRO A 225 -1.59 -18.15 -22.02
C PRO A 225 -0.16 -18.67 -21.84
N GLY A 226 0.18 -19.15 -20.65
CA GLY A 226 1.46 -19.81 -20.38
C GLY A 226 2.70 -18.90 -20.30
N ASP A 227 2.60 -17.60 -20.59
CA ASP A 227 3.75 -16.69 -20.53
C ASP A 227 4.24 -16.53 -19.09
N ARG A 228 5.51 -16.88 -18.83
CA ARG A 228 6.11 -16.87 -17.49
C ARG A 228 6.68 -15.52 -17.05
N ASN A 229 6.73 -14.53 -17.94
CA ASN A 229 7.42 -13.26 -17.68
C ASN A 229 6.96 -12.10 -18.60
N TYR A 230 5.65 -11.93 -18.76
CA TYR A 230 5.10 -10.91 -19.64
C TYR A 230 5.31 -9.50 -19.06
N ARG A 231 5.96 -8.60 -19.80
CA ARG A 231 6.29 -7.23 -19.37
C ARG A 231 5.22 -6.24 -19.84
N VAL A 232 4.73 -5.41 -18.92
CA VAL A 232 3.85 -4.27 -19.20
C VAL A 232 4.48 -3.01 -18.63
N SER A 233 4.48 -1.90 -19.35
CA SER A 233 4.92 -0.62 -18.79
C SER A 233 3.98 0.54 -19.11
N VAL A 234 4.07 1.58 -18.29
CA VAL A 234 3.42 2.88 -18.49
C VAL A 234 4.45 3.96 -18.19
N GLY A 235 4.44 5.03 -18.99
CA GLY A 235 5.34 6.16 -18.82
C GLY A 235 4.60 7.49 -18.84
N GLY A 236 5.18 8.49 -18.19
CA GLY A 236 4.63 9.84 -18.14
C GLY A 236 5.70 10.88 -17.82
N THR A 237 5.30 12.14 -17.88
CA THR A 237 6.17 13.29 -17.57
C THR A 237 5.53 14.12 -16.48
N LEU A 238 6.34 14.50 -15.48
CA LEU A 238 5.87 15.30 -14.37
C LEU A 238 5.45 16.70 -14.85
N PRO A 239 4.19 17.12 -14.64
CA PRO A 239 3.67 18.37 -15.19
C PRO A 239 4.20 19.62 -14.46
N ASN A 240 4.54 19.50 -13.18
CA ASN A 240 5.02 20.58 -12.32
C ASN A 240 6.09 20.06 -11.36
N ASP A 241 6.91 20.96 -10.80
CA ASP A 241 7.87 20.61 -9.75
C ASP A 241 7.16 19.93 -8.57
N ALA A 242 7.73 18.85 -8.05
CA ALA A 242 7.20 18.14 -6.90
C ALA A 242 8.34 17.44 -6.12
N VAL A 243 8.04 16.96 -4.91
CA VAL A 243 8.96 16.13 -4.13
C VAL A 243 8.34 14.76 -3.96
N LEU A 244 8.95 13.72 -4.53
CA LEU A 244 8.52 12.35 -4.38
C LEU A 244 8.76 11.87 -2.95
N LEU A 245 7.74 11.26 -2.34
CA LEU A 245 7.74 10.82 -0.94
C LEU A 245 7.69 9.30 -0.80
N GLY A 246 6.93 8.62 -1.65
CA GLY A 246 6.71 7.19 -1.51
C GLY A 246 6.09 6.55 -2.74
N LEU A 247 6.22 5.23 -2.81
CA LEU A 247 5.88 4.40 -3.95
C LEU A 247 5.05 3.18 -3.48
N PHE A 248 4.05 2.78 -4.26
CA PHE A 248 3.19 1.63 -3.94
C PHE A 248 2.83 0.88 -5.23
N PRO A 249 3.36 -0.34 -5.45
CA PRO A 249 2.99 -1.17 -6.59
C PRO A 249 1.71 -1.95 -6.34
N HIS A 250 0.88 -2.07 -7.37
CA HIS A 250 -0.35 -2.86 -7.34
C HIS A 250 -0.50 -3.70 -8.62
N MET A 251 -0.69 -5.01 -8.42
CA MET A 251 -1.00 -6.03 -9.43
C MET A 251 -1.84 -7.15 -8.79
N HIS A 252 -2.48 -8.00 -9.61
CA HIS A 252 -3.26 -9.13 -9.10
C HIS A 252 -2.42 -10.42 -9.00
N LEU A 253 -3.07 -11.57 -9.12
CA LEU A 253 -2.53 -12.88 -8.75
C LEU A 253 -1.30 -13.31 -9.58
N ARG A 254 -1.17 -12.83 -10.82
CA ARG A 254 -0.05 -13.14 -11.72
C ARG A 254 1.08 -12.13 -11.60
N GLY A 255 0.92 -11.07 -10.82
CA GLY A 255 1.98 -10.12 -10.54
C GLY A 255 3.24 -10.83 -10.02
N LYS A 256 4.36 -10.60 -10.71
CA LYS A 256 5.65 -11.27 -10.46
C LYS A 256 6.71 -10.30 -9.94
N ALA A 257 6.84 -9.15 -10.60
CA ALA A 257 7.78 -8.10 -10.24
C ALA A 257 7.24 -6.72 -10.64
N PHE A 258 7.72 -5.67 -9.98
CA PHE A 258 7.37 -4.29 -10.29
C PHE A 258 8.59 -3.37 -10.15
N GLU A 259 8.72 -2.39 -11.04
CA GLU A 259 9.82 -1.43 -11.05
C GLU A 259 9.32 0.01 -11.31
N PHE A 260 10.02 0.96 -10.69
CA PHE A 260 9.71 2.39 -10.69
C PHE A 260 10.98 3.14 -11.08
N ASP A 261 10.94 3.78 -12.24
CA ASP A 261 12.12 4.41 -12.82
C ASP A 261 11.91 5.91 -13.00
N ARG A 262 12.96 6.67 -12.68
CA ARG A 262 13.18 7.99 -13.23
C ARG A 262 14.06 7.85 -14.47
N ILE A 263 13.63 8.33 -15.62
CA ILE A 263 14.43 8.27 -16.82
C ILE A 263 15.40 9.46 -16.85
N ARG A 264 16.69 9.17 -16.92
CA ARG A 264 17.77 10.17 -16.98
C ARG A 264 17.81 10.85 -18.35
N GLN A 265 18.56 11.94 -18.46
CA GLN A 265 18.69 12.71 -19.71
C GLN A 265 19.31 11.89 -20.85
N ASP A 266 20.18 10.92 -20.53
CA ASP A 266 20.78 9.98 -21.47
C ASP A 266 19.84 8.81 -21.85
N GLY A 267 18.58 8.85 -21.38
CA GLY A 267 17.55 7.84 -21.65
C GLY A 267 17.65 6.58 -20.79
N GLN A 268 18.68 6.46 -19.95
CA GLN A 268 18.86 5.29 -19.09
C GLN A 268 17.99 5.39 -17.82
N PRO A 269 17.52 4.26 -17.27
CA PRO A 269 16.77 4.27 -16.03
C PRO A 269 17.68 4.62 -14.84
N ASP A 270 17.12 5.41 -13.93
CA ASP A 270 17.54 5.56 -12.55
C ASP A 270 16.45 4.93 -11.67
N VAL A 271 16.71 3.70 -11.23
CA VAL A 271 15.74 2.83 -10.57
C VAL A 271 15.48 3.35 -9.15
N LEU A 272 14.25 3.78 -8.90
CA LEU A 272 13.82 4.32 -7.60
C LEU A 272 13.37 3.20 -6.66
N LEU A 273 12.71 2.17 -7.21
CA LEU A 273 12.26 0.98 -6.50
C LEU A 273 12.20 -0.20 -7.48
N ARG A 274 12.75 -1.33 -7.07
CA ARG A 274 12.53 -2.63 -7.73
C ARG A 274 11.99 -3.61 -6.71
N VAL A 275 10.90 -4.28 -7.06
CA VAL A 275 10.27 -5.36 -6.30
C VAL A 275 10.36 -6.62 -7.13
N SER A 276 11.45 -7.39 -6.97
CA SER A 276 11.70 -8.58 -7.83
C SER A 276 10.84 -9.79 -7.50
N LYS A 277 10.19 -9.79 -6.32
CA LYS A 277 9.30 -10.87 -5.86
C LYS A 277 8.02 -10.26 -5.31
N TYR A 278 7.18 -9.76 -6.22
CA TYR A 278 5.89 -9.20 -5.85
C TYR A 278 5.03 -10.24 -5.12
N ASP A 279 4.35 -9.81 -4.07
CA ASP A 279 3.47 -10.65 -3.28
C ASP A 279 2.08 -10.04 -3.19
N PHE A 280 1.10 -10.67 -3.85
CA PHE A 280 -0.28 -10.23 -3.88
C PHE A 280 -0.89 -10.06 -2.47
N TYR A 281 -0.47 -10.87 -1.49
CA TYR A 281 -0.96 -10.80 -0.12
C TYR A 281 -0.23 -9.75 0.73
N TRP A 282 0.89 -9.22 0.24
CA TRP A 282 1.70 -8.20 0.91
C TRP A 282 2.03 -7.05 -0.04
N GLN A 283 1.04 -6.20 -0.26
CA GLN A 283 1.19 -4.97 -1.04
C GLN A 283 1.59 -3.85 -0.09
N LEU A 284 2.82 -3.39 -0.22
CA LEU A 284 3.47 -2.50 0.75
C LEU A 284 3.72 -1.13 0.14
N SER A 285 3.53 -0.09 0.95
CA SER A 285 4.10 1.24 0.68
C SER A 285 5.61 1.21 0.90
N TYR A 286 6.35 1.92 0.05
CA TYR A 286 7.79 2.12 0.15
C TYR A 286 8.05 3.62 0.31
N LYS A 287 8.26 4.08 1.55
CA LYS A 287 8.45 5.50 1.87
C LYS A 287 9.91 5.85 1.74
N LEU A 288 10.24 6.79 0.85
CA LEU A 288 11.63 7.19 0.65
C LEU A 288 12.22 7.71 1.97
N ALA A 289 13.41 7.21 2.31
CA ALA A 289 14.15 7.69 3.48
C ALA A 289 14.55 9.16 3.31
N MET A 290 14.84 9.56 2.07
CA MET A 290 15.09 10.94 1.68
C MET A 290 14.09 11.32 0.58
N PRO A 291 13.17 12.27 0.83
CA PRO A 291 12.29 12.81 -0.21
C PRO A 291 13.10 13.28 -1.42
N LEU A 292 12.63 12.95 -2.63
CA LEU A 292 13.35 13.18 -3.87
C LEU A 292 12.73 14.35 -4.66
N PRO A 293 13.40 15.51 -4.79
CA PRO A 293 12.93 16.58 -5.65
C PRO A 293 12.91 16.14 -7.12
N LEU A 294 11.78 16.38 -7.78
CA LEU A 294 11.55 16.13 -9.19
C LEU A 294 11.18 17.45 -9.87
N LYS A 295 11.82 17.75 -11.00
CA LYS A 295 11.52 18.93 -11.79
C LYS A 295 10.40 18.67 -12.77
N LYS A 296 9.63 19.72 -13.12
CA LYS A 296 8.76 19.71 -14.30
C LYS A 296 9.54 19.15 -15.49
N GLY A 297 8.91 18.25 -16.24
CA GLY A 297 9.57 17.58 -17.36
C GLY A 297 10.30 16.28 -16.99
N THR A 298 10.42 15.93 -15.70
CA THR A 298 11.00 14.63 -15.31
C THR A 298 10.18 13.49 -15.89
N ARG A 299 10.83 12.58 -16.62
CA ARG A 299 10.18 11.39 -17.18
C ARG A 299 10.23 10.24 -16.17
N LEU A 300 9.08 9.59 -15.98
CA LEU A 300 8.90 8.45 -15.10
C LEU A 300 8.39 7.26 -15.90
N GLU A 301 8.84 6.06 -15.56
CA GLU A 301 8.34 4.80 -16.12
C GLU A 301 8.06 3.79 -15.00
N TRP A 302 6.99 3.02 -15.15
CA TRP A 302 6.54 2.00 -14.20
C TRP A 302 6.41 0.73 -15.00
N ILE A 303 6.93 -0.37 -14.47
CA ILE A 303 7.05 -1.62 -15.20
C ILE A 303 6.54 -2.74 -14.31
N GLY A 304 5.57 -3.51 -14.78
CA GLY A 304 5.07 -4.71 -14.16
C GLY A 304 5.46 -5.94 -14.99
N TRP A 305 5.75 -7.05 -14.31
CA TRP A 305 5.92 -8.35 -14.94
C TRP A 305 4.89 -9.32 -14.39
N PHE A 306 4.34 -10.16 -15.27
CA PHE A 306 3.34 -11.16 -14.94
C PHE A 306 3.82 -12.57 -15.26
N ASP A 307 3.42 -13.53 -14.42
CA ASP A 307 3.62 -14.97 -14.62
C ASP A 307 2.26 -15.66 -14.80
N ASN A 308 1.85 -15.82 -16.05
CA ASN A 308 0.68 -16.59 -16.47
C ASN A 308 1.03 -18.06 -16.79
N SER A 309 2.18 -18.57 -16.34
CA SER A 309 2.56 -19.97 -16.54
C SER A 309 1.88 -20.90 -15.53
N PRO A 310 1.80 -22.22 -15.80
CA PRO A 310 1.30 -23.21 -14.85
C PRO A 310 2.19 -23.38 -13.60
N ASN A 311 3.39 -22.81 -13.59
CA ASN A 311 4.31 -22.88 -12.45
C ASN A 311 4.04 -21.79 -11.40
N ASN A 312 3.21 -20.79 -11.71
CA ASN A 312 2.78 -19.81 -10.72
C ASN A 312 1.65 -20.42 -9.86
N PRO A 313 1.88 -20.73 -8.57
CA PRO A 313 0.88 -21.36 -7.72
C PRO A 313 -0.33 -20.47 -7.41
N ARG A 314 -0.25 -19.17 -7.73
CA ARG A 314 -1.35 -18.21 -7.57
C ARG A 314 -2.19 -18.06 -8.83
N ASN A 315 -1.72 -18.56 -9.96
CA ASN A 315 -2.42 -18.44 -11.23
C ASN A 315 -3.67 -19.33 -11.23
N PRO A 316 -4.89 -18.77 -11.28
CA PRO A 316 -6.12 -19.55 -11.24
C PRO A 316 -6.38 -20.29 -12.56
N ASP A 317 -5.85 -19.80 -13.68
CA ASP A 317 -6.03 -20.38 -15.00
C ASP A 317 -4.86 -19.98 -15.93
N PRO A 318 -3.85 -20.85 -16.11
CA PRO A 318 -2.71 -20.59 -16.98
C PRO A 318 -3.00 -20.76 -18.49
N ALA A 319 -4.16 -21.32 -18.85
CA ALA A 319 -4.57 -21.49 -20.24
C ALA A 319 -5.36 -20.29 -20.76
N ALA A 320 -5.85 -19.42 -19.87
CA ALA A 320 -6.55 -18.21 -20.23
C ALA A 320 -5.63 -17.11 -20.77
N GLU A 321 -6.14 -16.38 -21.76
CA GLU A 321 -5.66 -15.05 -22.08
C GLU A 321 -6.16 -14.07 -21.00
N VAL A 322 -5.30 -13.19 -20.50
CA VAL A 322 -5.62 -12.31 -19.38
C VAL A 322 -5.46 -10.84 -19.78
N ARG A 323 -6.40 -10.00 -19.36
CA ARG A 323 -6.47 -8.57 -19.69
C ARG A 323 -6.62 -7.74 -18.41
N TYR A 324 -6.58 -6.42 -18.57
CA TYR A 324 -6.93 -5.50 -17.50
C TYR A 324 -8.36 -5.78 -16.99
N GLY A 325 -8.53 -5.79 -15.67
CA GLY A 325 -9.83 -5.96 -15.05
C GLY A 325 -9.81 -5.74 -13.55
N GLN A 326 -11.00 -5.68 -12.94
CA GLN A 326 -11.14 -5.40 -11.52
C GLN A 326 -10.95 -6.65 -10.66
N GLN A 327 -11.28 -7.82 -11.18
CA GLN A 327 -11.29 -9.05 -10.39
C GLN A 327 -9.87 -9.60 -10.22
N SER A 328 -9.61 -10.24 -9.08
CA SER A 328 -8.26 -10.77 -8.75
C SER A 328 -7.74 -11.80 -9.76
N TRP A 329 -8.62 -12.46 -10.53
CA TRP A 329 -8.23 -13.41 -11.59
C TRP A 329 -8.04 -12.75 -12.96
N GLU A 330 -8.45 -11.49 -13.12
CA GLU A 330 -8.00 -10.60 -14.18
C GLU A 330 -6.64 -9.99 -13.76
N GLU A 331 -6.19 -8.89 -14.37
CA GLU A 331 -4.99 -8.19 -13.91
C GLU A 331 -5.12 -6.68 -13.82
N MET A 332 -4.26 -6.09 -13.00
CA MET A 332 -4.00 -4.65 -12.97
C MET A 332 -2.50 -4.40 -13.04
N MET A 333 -2.13 -3.26 -13.62
CA MET A 333 -0.79 -2.71 -13.52
C MET A 333 -0.95 -1.26 -13.10
N ILE A 334 -0.77 -0.99 -11.80
CA ILE A 334 -0.89 0.37 -11.25
C ILE A 334 0.28 0.64 -10.31
N GLY A 335 0.97 1.75 -10.57
CA GLY A 335 1.94 2.33 -9.68
C GLY A 335 1.37 3.59 -9.04
N PHE A 336 1.10 3.53 -7.74
CA PHE A 336 0.75 4.72 -6.96
C PHE A 336 2.01 5.36 -6.39
N PHE A 337 1.97 6.68 -6.24
CA PHE A 337 3.07 7.43 -5.64
C PHE A 337 2.61 8.74 -5.02
N ASP A 338 3.23 9.05 -3.89
CA ASP A 338 2.98 10.28 -3.16
C ASP A 338 3.99 11.35 -3.57
N VAL A 339 3.48 12.54 -3.88
CA VAL A 339 4.29 13.73 -4.12
C VAL A 339 3.85 14.88 -3.22
N ALA A 340 4.80 15.67 -2.73
CA ALA A 340 4.56 16.94 -2.09
C ALA A 340 4.73 18.10 -3.08
N VAL A 341 3.74 18.99 -3.13
CA VAL A 341 3.69 20.20 -3.95
C VAL A 341 3.42 21.41 -3.06
N ASP A 342 3.53 22.63 -3.59
CA ASP A 342 3.13 23.83 -2.83
C ASP A 342 1.67 23.70 -2.32
N ALA A 343 1.42 24.13 -1.08
CA ALA A 343 0.09 23.96 -0.46
C ALA A 343 -1.04 24.67 -1.21
N SER A 344 -0.73 25.71 -2.00
CA SER A 344 -1.70 26.42 -2.84
C SER A 344 -2.10 25.65 -4.11
N VAL A 345 -1.39 24.57 -4.45
CA VAL A 345 -1.67 23.79 -5.66
C VAL A 345 -2.89 22.91 -5.46
N ASP A 346 -3.88 23.13 -6.31
CA ASP A 346 -4.98 22.20 -6.54
C ASP A 346 -4.48 20.99 -7.35
N LYS A 347 -4.94 19.76 -7.05
CA LYS A 347 -4.59 18.57 -7.84
C LYS A 347 -4.97 18.73 -9.31
N PHE A 348 -6.12 19.34 -9.63
CA PHE A 348 -6.49 19.58 -11.02
C PHE A 348 -5.52 20.54 -11.71
N LYS A 349 -5.05 21.57 -10.99
CA LYS A 349 -4.02 22.50 -11.47
C LYS A 349 -2.66 21.84 -11.59
N PHE A 350 -2.36 20.82 -10.77
CA PHE A 350 -1.10 20.08 -10.87
C PHE A 350 -0.93 19.46 -12.26
N PHE A 351 -2.00 19.06 -12.93
CA PHE A 351 -1.93 18.48 -14.27
C PHE A 351 -2.03 19.48 -15.43
N ILE A 352 -2.26 20.77 -15.15
CA ILE A 352 -2.27 21.83 -16.16
C ILE A 352 -0.80 22.19 -16.47
N ARG A 353 -0.45 22.15 -17.76
CA ARG A 353 0.92 22.30 -18.27
C ARG A 353 1.33 23.74 -18.49
#